data_AF-A0A2V8JI66-F1
#
_entry.id   AF-A0A2V8JI66-F1
#
_cell.length_a   1.000
_cell.length_b   1.000
_cell.length_c   1.000
_cell.angle_alpha   90.00
_cell.angle_beta   90.00
_cell.angle_gamma   90.00
#
_symmetry.space_group_name_H-M   'P 1'
#
loop_
_entity.id
_entity.type
_entity.pdbx_description
1 polymer ?
#
loop_
_entity_poly.entity_id
_entity_poly.type
_entity_poly.pdbx_seq_one_letter_code
_entity_poly.pdbx_strand_id
1 'polypeptide(L)'
;MAGLNAAGFDVEFASEYHPVRQTVRKYAAEVDADLRLRLKDFYSSHKGQETDEAQLAKYISLAVSISDAPAFKPVTREEFLPPDARSVIGFADLLREFYEKAHISQHWTEVRPEYERAMAKIASALRESIVRTDAYLHLPLGGFASRSMAIYLELAAPINTVNVRSNQDSYSVVIGDSTAPRVDDIRHAYLHFQLDGVVATNLTKIQNNAQLLALVKKATGVDPAYTSEVHVLITESLIRALELRMDRVPPARARDSVDVYYRSGLLLTPYFYDELANFEVSDLTIRESFINMARQIQVKTEQQRFDEKFYSIPVPQKALARPEVPQPPSEPPANPVRDLLKEGEAALNAGDNEKAEAAFHKVLSDFDRENGAAMYGLALIASKNEDRQTAQQYFERAIRGDAAEPSMKVWSYIYLGRIFDLECNRGRAVEYYQQAIKIGDNTRNAQTAARAGVQKPYGDACK
;
A
#
# COMPACT_ATOMS: atom_id res chain seq x y z
N MET A 1 18.37 -7.57 -1.19
CA MET A 1 19.61 -6.95 -0.65
C MET A 1 20.93 -7.66 -0.94
N ALA A 2 20.96 -8.95 -1.30
CA ALA A 2 22.22 -9.70 -1.48
C ALA A 2 23.17 -9.11 -2.54
N GLY A 3 22.67 -8.89 -3.76
CA GLY A 3 23.47 -8.28 -4.83
C GLY A 3 23.94 -6.87 -4.49
N LEU A 4 23.13 -6.08 -3.77
CA LEU A 4 23.50 -4.73 -3.34
C LEU A 4 24.66 -4.76 -2.33
N ASN A 5 24.62 -5.67 -1.35
CA ASN A 5 25.74 -5.88 -0.43
C ASN A 5 27.00 -6.38 -1.18
N ALA A 6 26.85 -7.25 -2.19
CA ALA A 6 27.96 -7.70 -3.03
C ALA A 6 28.58 -6.57 -3.87
N ALA A 7 27.77 -5.59 -4.28
CA ALA A 7 28.17 -4.39 -4.99
C ALA A 7 28.92 -3.36 -4.12
N GLY A 8 29.01 -3.60 -2.81
CA GLY A 8 29.74 -2.72 -1.89
C GLY A 8 28.89 -1.71 -1.13
N PHE A 9 27.56 -1.85 -1.16
CA PHE A 9 26.69 -1.10 -0.24
C PHE A 9 27.05 -1.44 1.20
N ASP A 10 27.42 -0.41 1.96
CA ASP A 10 27.78 -0.53 3.36
C ASP A 10 27.21 0.62 4.17
N VAL A 11 26.44 0.26 5.19
CA VAL A 11 25.75 1.16 6.11
C VAL A 11 25.80 0.40 7.43
N GLU A 12 26.19 1.07 8.52
CA GLU A 12 26.50 0.50 9.84
C GLU A 12 27.90 -0.11 9.97
N PHE A 13 28.36 -0.24 11.21
CA PHE A 13 29.56 -1.00 11.51
C PHE A 13 29.26 -2.50 11.47
N ALA A 14 30.23 -3.33 11.06
CA ALA A 14 30.04 -4.77 10.94
C ALA A 14 29.57 -5.47 12.23
N SER A 15 29.88 -4.89 13.40
CA SER A 15 29.41 -5.32 14.73
C SER A 15 27.92 -5.12 14.95
N GLU A 16 27.28 -4.26 14.16
CA GLU A 16 25.86 -3.89 14.25
C GLU A 16 25.00 -4.66 13.23
N TYR A 17 25.63 -5.33 12.25
CA TYR A 17 24.91 -6.10 11.25
C TYR A 17 24.11 -7.23 11.89
N HIS A 18 22.90 -7.40 11.40
CA HIS A 18 22.14 -8.62 11.63
C HIS A 18 22.90 -9.86 11.08
N PRO A 19 22.87 -11.03 11.75
CA PRO A 19 23.59 -12.24 11.29
C PRO A 19 23.26 -12.68 9.87
N VAL A 20 22.02 -12.46 9.42
CA VAL A 20 21.63 -12.73 8.02
C VAL A 20 22.40 -11.84 7.05
N ARG A 21 22.56 -10.54 7.35
CA ARG A 21 23.35 -9.62 6.52
C ARG A 21 24.80 -10.07 6.42
N GLN A 22 25.40 -10.49 7.54
CA GLN A 22 26.76 -11.04 7.58
C GLN A 22 26.89 -12.31 6.71
N THR A 23 25.89 -13.18 6.74
CA THR A 23 25.87 -14.42 5.95
C THR A 23 25.71 -14.12 4.47
N VAL A 24 24.74 -13.28 4.11
CA VAL A 24 24.46 -12.87 2.72
C VAL A 24 25.66 -12.19 2.07
N ARG A 25 26.44 -11.42 2.82
CA ARG A 25 27.68 -10.80 2.32
C ARG A 25 28.73 -11.82 1.88
N LYS A 26 28.72 -13.04 2.42
CA LYS A 26 29.66 -14.11 2.02
C LYS A 26 29.32 -14.68 0.65
N TYR A 27 28.06 -14.65 0.21
CA TYR A 27 27.65 -15.16 -1.11
C TYR A 27 28.33 -14.41 -2.26
N ALA A 28 28.72 -13.16 -2.03
CA ALA A 28 29.52 -12.39 -2.98
C ALA A 28 30.87 -13.06 -3.29
N ALA A 29 31.42 -13.89 -2.40
CA ALA A 29 32.69 -14.58 -2.65
C ALA A 29 32.57 -15.72 -3.68
N GLU A 30 31.37 -16.23 -3.93
CA GLU A 30 31.10 -17.38 -4.80
C GLU A 30 30.97 -16.99 -6.27
N VAL A 31 30.73 -15.70 -6.57
CA VAL A 31 30.66 -15.19 -7.94
C VAL A 31 32.04 -14.81 -8.47
N ASP A 32 32.20 -14.93 -9.79
CA ASP A 32 33.44 -14.60 -10.46
C ASP A 32 33.85 -13.13 -10.26
N ALA A 33 35.16 -12.86 -10.43
CA ALA A 33 35.72 -11.53 -10.17
C ALA A 33 35.18 -10.46 -11.13
N ASP A 34 34.81 -10.83 -12.35
CA ASP A 34 34.26 -9.91 -13.35
C ASP A 34 32.88 -9.41 -12.94
N LEU A 35 31.96 -10.31 -12.58
CA LEU A 35 30.63 -9.93 -12.13
C LEU A 35 30.67 -9.06 -10.86
N ARG A 36 31.56 -9.38 -9.91
CA ARG A 36 31.78 -8.52 -8.73
C ARG A 36 32.25 -7.14 -9.09
N LEU A 37 33.17 -7.02 -10.05
CA LEU A 37 33.67 -5.73 -10.50
C LEU A 37 32.54 -4.92 -11.15
N ARG A 38 31.77 -5.52 -12.07
CA ARG A 38 30.61 -4.87 -12.70
C ARG A 38 29.55 -4.40 -11.70
N LEU A 39 29.25 -5.20 -10.68
CA LEU A 39 28.34 -4.81 -9.60
C LEU A 39 28.86 -3.58 -8.85
N LYS A 40 30.15 -3.58 -8.47
CA LYS A 40 30.79 -2.46 -7.77
C LYS A 40 30.87 -1.19 -8.62
N ASP A 41 31.24 -1.34 -9.89
CA ASP A 41 31.34 -0.22 -10.82
C ASP A 41 29.95 0.41 -11.03
N PHE A 42 28.92 -0.40 -11.23
CA PHE A 42 27.53 0.09 -11.31
C PHE A 42 27.13 0.83 -10.03
N TYR A 43 27.34 0.25 -8.86
CA TYR A 43 26.96 0.88 -7.60
C TYR A 43 27.69 2.21 -7.39
N SER A 44 29.01 2.23 -7.58
CA SER A 44 29.83 3.43 -7.39
C SER A 44 29.48 4.55 -8.38
N SER A 45 29.20 4.21 -9.64
CA SER A 45 28.82 5.22 -10.65
C SER A 45 27.47 5.88 -10.35
N HIS A 46 26.53 5.14 -9.76
CA HIS A 46 25.19 5.65 -9.43
C HIS A 46 25.10 6.29 -8.03
N LYS A 47 26.03 5.96 -7.13
CA LYS A 47 26.17 6.62 -5.82
C LYS A 47 26.68 8.05 -5.93
N GLY A 48 27.65 8.30 -6.80
CA GLY A 48 28.23 9.63 -6.97
C GLY A 48 28.81 10.18 -5.66
N GLN A 49 28.33 11.35 -5.20
CA GLN A 49 28.74 12.01 -3.96
C GLN A 49 27.80 11.73 -2.77
N GLU A 50 26.75 10.95 -2.98
CA GLU A 50 25.78 10.65 -1.93
C GLU A 50 26.29 9.57 -0.97
N THR A 51 25.72 9.51 0.23
CA THR A 51 26.07 8.45 1.20
C THR A 51 25.43 7.12 0.83
N ASP A 52 25.91 6.02 1.41
CA ASP A 52 25.33 4.70 1.18
C ASP A 52 23.87 4.64 1.70
N GLU A 53 23.58 5.30 2.82
CA GLU A 53 22.23 5.42 3.37
C GLU A 53 21.26 6.04 2.35
N ALA A 54 21.70 7.07 1.63
CA ALA A 54 20.90 7.71 0.58
C ALA A 54 20.65 6.79 -0.63
N GLN A 55 21.54 5.81 -0.89
CA GLN A 55 21.34 4.87 -2.00
C GLN A 55 20.29 3.82 -1.69
N LEU A 56 20.12 3.43 -0.43
CA LEU A 56 19.18 2.36 -0.04
C LEU A 56 17.78 2.59 -0.61
N ALA A 57 17.34 3.85 -0.60
CA ALA A 57 16.02 4.22 -1.08
C ALA A 57 15.78 3.87 -2.56
N LYS A 58 16.78 4.08 -3.41
CA LYS A 58 16.73 3.79 -4.86
C LYS A 58 16.63 2.31 -5.15
N TYR A 59 17.45 1.50 -4.48
CA TYR A 59 17.46 0.05 -4.67
C TYR A 59 16.23 -0.64 -4.06
N ILE A 60 15.65 -0.10 -2.98
CA ILE A 60 14.35 -0.56 -2.48
C ILE A 60 13.25 -0.21 -3.48
N SER A 61 13.27 1.01 -4.04
CA SER A 61 12.32 1.42 -5.09
C SER A 61 12.39 0.49 -6.31
N LEU A 62 13.61 0.12 -6.73
CA LEU A 62 13.83 -0.89 -7.77
C LEU A 62 13.26 -2.25 -7.38
N ALA A 63 13.58 -2.75 -6.18
CA ALA A 63 13.17 -4.09 -5.73
C ALA A 63 11.66 -4.29 -5.72
N VAL A 64 10.89 -3.27 -5.34
CA VAL A 64 9.42 -3.32 -5.34
C VAL A 64 8.79 -3.01 -6.71
N SER A 65 9.60 -2.69 -7.72
CA SER A 65 9.16 -2.36 -9.07
C SER A 65 9.60 -3.37 -10.13
N ILE A 66 10.18 -4.50 -9.72
CA ILE A 66 10.59 -5.61 -10.60
C ILE A 66 9.90 -6.91 -10.16
N SER A 67 9.76 -7.84 -11.11
CA SER A 67 9.19 -9.16 -10.90
C SER A 67 10.07 -10.00 -9.99
N ASP A 68 9.49 -11.07 -9.47
CA ASP A 68 10.21 -12.05 -8.66
C ASP A 68 11.41 -12.67 -9.40
N ALA A 69 12.31 -13.22 -8.60
CA ALA A 69 13.40 -14.05 -9.07
C ALA A 69 12.87 -15.29 -9.83
N PRO A 70 13.59 -15.79 -10.85
CA PRO A 70 14.90 -15.32 -11.31
C PRO A 70 14.80 -14.19 -12.36
N ALA A 71 13.61 -13.76 -12.77
CA ALA A 71 13.46 -12.92 -13.95
C ALA A 71 13.89 -11.45 -13.72
N PHE A 72 13.53 -10.87 -12.58
CA PHE A 72 13.83 -9.47 -12.22
C PHE A 72 13.48 -8.47 -13.35
N LYS A 73 12.33 -8.63 -13.99
CA LYS A 73 11.87 -7.74 -15.07
C LYS A 73 11.03 -6.60 -14.50
N PRO A 74 11.07 -5.38 -15.04
CA PRO A 74 10.16 -4.32 -14.65
C PRO A 74 8.69 -4.80 -14.67
N VAL A 75 7.93 -4.55 -13.58
CA VAL A 75 6.50 -4.91 -13.51
C VAL A 75 5.63 -3.97 -14.35
N THR A 76 6.14 -2.78 -14.64
CA THR A 76 5.59 -1.79 -15.56
C THR A 76 6.65 -1.38 -16.58
N ARG A 77 6.28 -0.61 -17.60
CA ARG A 77 7.25 -0.07 -18.58
C ARG A 77 8.21 0.89 -17.87
N GLU A 78 9.48 0.91 -18.31
CA GLU A 78 10.57 1.63 -17.64
C GLU A 78 10.31 3.14 -17.47
N GLU A 79 9.62 3.76 -18.42
CA GLU A 79 9.24 5.16 -18.36
C GLU A 79 8.28 5.50 -17.20
N PHE A 80 7.60 4.48 -16.65
CA PHE A 80 6.64 4.60 -15.56
C PHE A 80 7.17 4.08 -14.23
N LEU A 81 8.43 3.66 -14.19
CA LEU A 81 9.10 3.38 -12.93
C LEU A 81 9.29 4.69 -12.14
N PRO A 82 9.24 4.63 -10.80
CA PRO A 82 9.61 5.78 -9.98
C PRO A 82 11.01 6.31 -10.37
N PRO A 83 11.27 7.63 -10.31
CA PRO A 83 12.56 8.21 -10.71
C PRO A 83 13.76 7.53 -10.03
N ASP A 84 13.62 7.25 -8.73
CA ASP A 84 14.60 6.52 -7.92
C ASP A 84 14.88 5.12 -8.47
N ALA A 85 13.84 4.34 -8.82
CA ALA A 85 13.98 3.00 -9.38
C ALA A 85 14.57 3.04 -10.80
N ARG A 86 14.08 3.96 -11.63
CA ARG A 86 14.53 4.15 -13.02
C ARG A 86 16.00 4.51 -13.08
N SER A 87 16.49 5.31 -12.12
CA SER A 87 17.89 5.71 -12.05
C SER A 87 18.86 4.52 -11.90
N VAL A 88 18.39 3.38 -11.38
CA VAL A 88 19.21 2.19 -11.13
C VAL A 88 18.68 0.93 -11.84
N ILE A 89 17.80 1.07 -12.83
CA ILE A 89 17.11 -0.08 -13.47
C ILE A 89 18.07 -1.08 -14.11
N GLY A 90 19.21 -0.61 -14.63
CA GLY A 90 20.27 -1.46 -15.21
C GLY A 90 20.88 -2.43 -14.21
N PHE A 91 20.68 -2.24 -12.90
CA PHE A 91 21.11 -3.18 -11.87
C PHE A 91 20.34 -4.50 -11.95
N ALA A 92 19.12 -4.52 -12.52
CA ALA A 92 18.27 -5.71 -12.61
C ALA A 92 18.91 -6.84 -13.44
N ASP A 93 19.64 -6.50 -14.51
CA ASP A 93 20.35 -7.50 -15.32
C ASP A 93 21.55 -8.10 -14.57
N LEU A 94 22.27 -7.28 -13.81
CA LEU A 94 23.35 -7.75 -12.94
C LEU A 94 22.79 -8.63 -11.81
N LEU A 95 21.60 -8.30 -11.28
CA LEU A 95 20.91 -9.11 -10.28
C LEU A 95 20.50 -10.48 -10.81
N ARG A 96 20.05 -10.57 -12.05
CA ARG A 96 19.72 -11.85 -12.69
C ARG A 96 20.94 -12.77 -12.78
N GLU A 97 22.05 -12.24 -13.29
CA GLU A 97 23.30 -12.99 -13.38
C GLU A 97 23.84 -13.38 -11.99
N PHE A 98 23.77 -12.46 -11.02
CA PHE A 98 24.16 -12.71 -9.63
C PHE A 98 23.30 -13.78 -8.97
N TYR A 99 21.97 -13.76 -9.17
CA TYR A 99 21.06 -14.74 -8.58
C TYR A 99 21.39 -16.17 -9.02
N GLU A 100 21.70 -16.35 -10.31
CA GLU A 100 22.09 -17.64 -10.87
C GLU A 100 23.47 -18.08 -10.39
N LYS A 101 24.49 -17.23 -10.56
CA LYS A 101 25.89 -17.58 -10.26
C LYS A 101 26.19 -17.71 -8.77
N ALA A 102 25.53 -16.92 -7.93
CA ALA A 102 25.67 -17.03 -6.48
C ALA A 102 24.72 -18.07 -5.87
N HIS A 103 24.00 -18.86 -6.69
CA HIS A 103 23.08 -19.90 -6.22
C HIS A 103 22.09 -19.42 -5.14
N ILE A 104 21.54 -18.21 -5.29
CA ILE A 104 20.73 -17.55 -4.24
C ILE A 104 19.48 -18.35 -3.88
N SER A 105 18.90 -19.11 -4.82
CA SER A 105 17.77 -20.00 -4.55
C SER A 105 18.11 -21.08 -3.51
N GLN A 106 19.34 -21.59 -3.51
CA GLN A 106 19.82 -22.60 -2.56
C GLN A 106 20.08 -21.95 -1.20
N HIS A 107 20.84 -20.85 -1.20
CA HIS A 107 21.15 -20.08 0.02
C HIS A 107 19.91 -19.52 0.73
N TRP A 108 18.82 -19.25 -0.01
CA TRP A 108 17.56 -18.85 0.60
C TRP A 108 17.05 -19.90 1.59
N THR A 109 17.25 -21.19 1.32
CA THR A 109 16.81 -22.26 2.22
C THR A 109 17.51 -22.24 3.58
N GLU A 110 18.73 -21.70 3.63
CA GLU A 110 19.54 -21.58 4.85
C GLU A 110 19.07 -20.43 5.74
N VAL A 111 18.74 -19.28 5.13
CA VAL A 111 18.36 -18.06 5.86
C VAL A 111 16.85 -17.93 6.10
N ARG A 112 16.00 -18.59 5.29
CA ARG A 112 14.53 -18.52 5.40
C ARG A 112 14.01 -18.76 6.83
N PRO A 113 14.52 -19.74 7.62
CA PRO A 113 14.04 -19.95 8.98
C PRO A 113 14.27 -18.75 9.93
N GLU A 114 15.29 -17.93 9.69
CA GLU A 114 15.51 -16.69 10.45
C GLU A 114 14.47 -15.63 10.09
N TYR A 115 14.15 -15.49 8.80
CA TYR A 115 13.08 -14.61 8.34
C TYR A 115 11.72 -15.00 8.91
N GLU A 116 11.36 -16.28 8.84
CA GLU A 116 10.10 -16.79 9.39
C GLU A 116 9.96 -16.50 10.89
N ARG A 117 11.03 -16.72 11.67
CA ARG A 117 11.07 -16.39 13.10
C ARG A 117 10.94 -14.90 13.35
N ALA A 118 11.63 -14.06 12.60
CA ALA A 118 11.58 -12.61 12.78
C ALA A 118 10.19 -12.04 12.39
N MET A 119 9.59 -12.54 11.29
CA MET A 119 8.21 -12.20 10.92
C MET A 119 7.21 -12.62 12.02
N ALA A 120 7.35 -13.82 12.59
CA ALA A 120 6.45 -14.29 13.64
C ALA A 120 6.47 -13.40 14.89
N LYS A 121 7.63 -12.81 15.24
CA LYS A 121 7.77 -11.88 16.38
C LYS A 121 6.96 -10.58 16.19
N ILE A 122 6.94 -10.05 14.97
CA ILE A 122 6.32 -8.75 14.67
C ILE A 122 4.82 -8.91 14.31
N ALA A 123 4.45 -10.04 13.71
CA ALA A 123 3.12 -10.24 13.14
C ALA A 123 1.96 -9.99 14.11
N SER A 124 2.08 -10.39 15.38
CA SER A 124 0.98 -10.20 16.35
C SER A 124 0.76 -8.72 16.67
N ALA A 125 1.82 -7.99 17.03
CA ALA A 125 1.74 -6.57 17.37
C ALA A 125 1.26 -5.73 16.18
N LEU A 126 1.72 -6.09 14.97
CA LEU A 126 1.30 -5.43 13.74
C LEU A 126 -0.19 -5.66 13.43
N ARG A 127 -0.69 -6.91 13.52
CA ARG A 127 -2.11 -7.21 13.32
C ARG A 127 -2.99 -6.47 14.32
N GLU A 128 -2.58 -6.43 15.59
CA GLU A 128 -3.30 -5.68 16.63
C GLU A 128 -3.35 -4.18 16.30
N SER A 129 -2.22 -3.60 15.87
CA SER A 129 -2.13 -2.20 15.47
C SER A 129 -3.05 -1.88 14.28
N ILE A 130 -3.09 -2.74 13.26
CA ILE A 130 -3.99 -2.59 12.10
C ILE A 130 -5.46 -2.65 12.54
N VAL A 131 -5.85 -3.65 13.35
CA VAL A 131 -7.23 -3.80 13.82
C VAL A 131 -7.67 -2.61 14.67
N ARG A 132 -6.79 -2.09 15.53
CA ARG A 132 -7.05 -0.89 16.34
C ARG A 132 -7.21 0.34 15.46
N THR A 133 -6.38 0.47 14.43
CA THR A 133 -6.48 1.56 13.43
C THR A 133 -7.81 1.49 12.70
N ASP A 134 -8.19 0.34 12.16
CA ASP A 134 -9.46 0.16 11.45
C ASP A 134 -10.66 0.47 12.35
N ALA A 135 -10.63 -0.01 13.59
CA ALA A 135 -11.67 0.26 14.58
C ALA A 135 -11.78 1.76 14.90
N TYR A 136 -10.67 2.46 15.09
CA TYR A 136 -10.69 3.90 15.35
C TYR A 136 -11.21 4.69 14.14
N LEU A 137 -10.85 4.28 12.92
CA LEU A 137 -11.28 4.92 11.68
C LEU A 137 -12.73 4.55 11.26
N HIS A 138 -13.41 3.72 12.05
CA HIS A 138 -14.71 3.13 11.74
C HIS A 138 -14.73 2.45 10.36
N LEU A 139 -13.61 1.82 9.97
CA LEU A 139 -13.50 1.13 8.69
C LEU A 139 -14.02 -0.31 8.84
N PRO A 140 -14.79 -0.82 7.86
CA PRO A 140 -15.10 -2.25 7.83
C PRO A 140 -13.79 -3.04 7.69
N LEU A 141 -13.65 -4.11 8.48
CA LEU A 141 -12.51 -5.01 8.36
C LEU A 141 -12.50 -5.65 6.96
N GLY A 142 -11.46 -5.33 6.17
CA GLY A 142 -11.30 -5.80 4.79
C GLY A 142 -11.24 -4.64 3.79
N GLY A 143 -10.05 -4.41 3.24
CA GLY A 143 -9.77 -3.33 2.28
C GLY A 143 -10.47 -3.49 0.92
N PHE A 144 -10.27 -2.46 0.08
CA PHE A 144 -10.74 -2.39 -1.29
C PHE A 144 -9.98 -3.37 -2.19
N ALA A 145 -10.68 -4.05 -3.11
CA ALA A 145 -10.10 -5.02 -4.04
C ALA A 145 -9.14 -4.41 -5.07
N SER A 146 -9.03 -3.08 -5.13
CA SER A 146 -8.15 -2.40 -6.09
C SER A 146 -6.84 -1.89 -5.48
N ARG A 147 -6.66 -1.96 -4.14
CA ARG A 147 -5.48 -1.41 -3.44
C ARG A 147 -4.85 -2.45 -2.51
N SER A 148 -3.53 -2.60 -2.59
CA SER A 148 -2.79 -3.58 -1.79
C SER A 148 -1.72 -2.91 -0.94
N MET A 149 -1.50 -3.40 0.28
CA MET A 149 -0.32 -3.05 1.08
C MET A 149 0.46 -4.33 1.37
N ALA A 150 1.75 -4.32 1.03
CA ALA A 150 2.68 -5.38 1.34
C ALA A 150 3.74 -4.87 2.32
N ILE A 151 4.05 -5.67 3.33
CA ILE A 151 5.05 -5.36 4.35
C ILE A 151 6.13 -6.43 4.28
N TYR A 152 7.34 -6.03 3.89
CA TYR A 152 8.50 -6.89 3.68
C TYR A 152 9.50 -6.69 4.80
N LEU A 153 9.89 -7.78 5.46
CA LEU A 153 11.01 -7.79 6.40
C LEU A 153 12.28 -8.18 5.64
N GLU A 154 13.31 -7.33 5.68
CA GLU A 154 14.59 -7.53 5.00
C GLU A 154 15.73 -7.52 6.02
N LEU A 155 16.11 -8.71 6.50
CA LEU A 155 17.13 -8.90 7.53
C LEU A 155 18.56 -8.66 7.01
N ALA A 156 18.76 -8.48 5.70
CA ALA A 156 20.02 -8.04 5.11
C ALA A 156 20.05 -6.53 4.78
N ALA A 157 19.01 -5.77 5.14
CA ALA A 157 19.03 -4.31 5.19
C ALA A 157 19.61 -3.80 6.52
N PRO A 158 19.98 -2.51 6.60
CA PRO A 158 20.36 -1.88 7.86
C PRO A 158 19.24 -1.99 8.90
N ILE A 159 19.60 -2.20 10.15
CA ILE A 159 18.67 -2.26 11.28
C ILE A 159 17.96 -0.92 11.48
N ASN A 160 16.78 -0.95 12.10
CA ASN A 160 15.97 0.22 12.41
C ASN A 160 15.57 1.07 11.18
N THR A 161 15.60 0.49 9.98
CA THR A 161 15.12 1.14 8.76
C THR A 161 13.66 0.80 8.48
N VAL A 162 12.92 1.79 7.99
CA VAL A 162 11.56 1.64 7.48
C VAL A 162 11.49 2.45 6.20
N ASN A 163 11.30 1.79 5.07
CA ASN A 163 11.19 2.43 3.77
C ASN A 163 9.79 2.22 3.22
N VAL A 164 9.09 3.31 2.89
CA VAL A 164 7.72 3.25 2.38
C VAL A 164 7.71 3.69 0.92
N ARG A 165 7.20 2.83 0.04
CA ARG A 165 7.01 3.13 -1.39
C ARG A 165 5.54 3.03 -1.71
N SER A 166 4.97 4.12 -2.23
CA SER A 166 3.64 4.10 -2.82
C SER A 166 3.78 4.10 -4.33
N ASN A 167 3.12 3.15 -5.00
CA ASN A 167 2.94 3.16 -6.43
C ASN A 167 1.46 2.99 -6.74
N GLN A 168 0.82 4.09 -7.11
CA GLN A 168 -0.60 4.16 -7.45
C GLN A 168 -1.51 3.62 -6.32
N ASP A 169 -1.90 2.36 -6.47
CA ASP A 169 -2.83 1.65 -5.62
C ASP A 169 -2.14 0.69 -4.65
N SER A 170 -0.81 0.57 -4.75
CA SER A 170 0.00 -0.37 -3.97
C SER A 170 0.96 0.35 -3.02
N TYR A 171 1.06 -0.12 -1.79
CA TYR A 171 2.03 0.32 -0.79
C TYR A 171 2.97 -0.83 -0.50
N SER A 172 4.27 -0.56 -0.57
CA SER A 172 5.30 -1.48 -0.14
C SER A 172 6.05 -0.86 1.02
N VAL A 173 6.00 -1.51 2.18
CA VAL A 173 6.75 -1.11 3.37
C VAL A 173 7.87 -2.12 3.58
N VAL A 174 9.12 -1.70 3.41
CA VAL A 174 10.30 -2.55 3.61
C VAL A 174 10.96 -2.16 4.92
N ILE A 175 10.99 -3.08 5.87
CA ILE A 175 11.55 -2.88 7.21
C ILE A 175 12.83 -3.70 7.39
N GLY A 176 13.85 -3.06 7.97
CA GLY A 176 15.00 -3.75 8.52
C GLY A 176 14.69 -4.36 9.89
N ASP A 177 15.59 -5.21 10.40
CA ASP A 177 15.44 -5.76 11.75
C ASP A 177 15.48 -4.65 12.81
N SER A 178 14.83 -4.88 13.95
CA SER A 178 14.86 -3.94 15.07
C SER A 178 14.65 -4.65 16.40
N THR A 179 15.36 -4.18 17.43
CA THR A 179 15.18 -4.66 18.81
C THR A 179 13.79 -4.35 19.35
N ALA A 180 13.20 -3.23 18.91
CA ALA A 180 11.84 -2.83 19.21
C ALA A 180 11.06 -2.71 17.90
N PRO A 181 10.05 -3.56 17.65
CA PRO A 181 9.27 -3.50 16.41
C PRO A 181 8.77 -2.08 16.13
N ARG A 182 9.08 -1.55 14.94
CA ARG A 182 8.74 -0.20 14.47
C ARG A 182 7.25 -0.10 14.06
N VAL A 183 6.35 -0.57 14.94
CA VAL A 183 4.91 -0.73 14.66
C VAL A 183 4.25 0.61 14.35
N ASP A 184 4.69 1.69 15.01
CA ASP A 184 4.13 3.03 14.79
C ASP A 184 4.44 3.55 13.38
N ASP A 185 5.64 3.31 12.85
CA ASP A 185 5.99 3.70 11.48
C ASP A 185 5.19 2.90 10.44
N ILE A 186 4.97 1.61 10.70
CA ILE A 186 4.15 0.76 9.83
C ILE A 186 2.68 1.20 9.88
N ARG A 187 2.19 1.57 11.07
CA ARG A 187 0.84 2.14 11.24
C ARG A 187 0.71 3.47 10.51
N HIS A 188 1.73 4.33 10.56
CA HIS A 188 1.77 5.58 9.80
C HIS A 188 1.63 5.31 8.29
N ALA A 189 2.40 4.35 7.76
CA ALA A 189 2.28 3.92 6.37
C ALA A 189 0.90 3.32 6.04
N TYR A 190 0.29 2.60 6.98
CA TYR A 190 -1.07 2.08 6.83
C TYR A 190 -2.12 3.19 6.82
N LEU A 191 -1.94 4.27 7.58
CA LEU A 191 -2.81 5.44 7.54
C LEU A 191 -2.74 6.14 6.18
N HIS A 192 -1.56 6.27 5.56
CA HIS A 192 -1.45 6.72 4.17
C HIS A 192 -2.19 5.82 3.20
N PHE A 193 -1.98 4.51 3.32
CA PHE A 193 -2.71 3.53 2.52
C PHE A 193 -4.22 3.76 2.63
N GLN A 194 -4.76 4.06 3.82
CA GLN A 194 -6.19 4.32 3.98
C GLN A 194 -6.64 5.69 3.46
N LEU A 195 -5.83 6.74 3.64
CA LEU A 195 -6.27 8.13 3.56
C LEU A 195 -5.81 8.91 2.31
N ASP A 196 -4.69 8.56 1.67
CA ASP A 196 -4.17 9.33 0.53
C ASP A 196 -5.22 9.47 -0.59
N GLY A 197 -5.89 8.36 -0.95
CA GLY A 197 -6.96 8.37 -1.94
C GLY A 197 -8.21 9.14 -1.50
N VAL A 198 -8.51 9.17 -0.20
CA VAL A 198 -9.65 9.91 0.37
C VAL A 198 -9.41 11.41 0.23
N VAL A 199 -8.20 11.86 0.61
CA VAL A 199 -7.79 13.26 0.51
C VAL A 199 -7.72 13.70 -0.94
N ALA A 200 -7.03 12.94 -1.80
CA ALA A 200 -6.88 13.26 -3.22
C ALA A 200 -8.24 13.43 -3.93
N THR A 201 -9.18 12.51 -3.71
CA THR A 201 -10.51 12.55 -4.35
C THR A 201 -11.36 13.73 -3.87
N ASN A 202 -11.17 14.17 -2.63
CA ASN A 202 -11.99 15.22 -2.01
C ASN A 202 -11.28 16.57 -1.92
N LEU A 203 -10.10 16.72 -2.54
CA LEU A 203 -9.30 17.93 -2.49
C LEU A 203 -10.05 19.18 -3.00
N THR A 204 -10.93 19.00 -4.00
CA THR A 204 -11.78 20.06 -4.57
C THR A 204 -12.86 20.58 -3.62
N LYS A 205 -13.16 19.85 -2.53
CA LYS A 205 -14.11 20.30 -1.51
C LYS A 205 -13.51 21.38 -0.59
N ILE A 206 -12.19 21.49 -0.55
CA ILE A 206 -11.48 22.53 0.18
C ILE A 206 -11.35 23.74 -0.75
N GLN A 207 -12.13 24.78 -0.49
CA GLN A 207 -12.11 26.00 -1.30
C GLN A 207 -10.74 26.68 -1.20
N ASN A 208 -10.16 27.08 -2.35
CA ASN A 208 -8.88 27.79 -2.44
C ASN A 208 -7.70 27.07 -1.76
N ASN A 209 -7.67 25.74 -1.75
CA ASN A 209 -6.64 24.92 -1.10
C ASN A 209 -5.18 25.31 -1.45
N ALA A 210 -4.92 25.79 -2.67
CA ALA A 210 -3.59 26.23 -3.10
C ALA A 210 -3.02 27.38 -2.26
N GLN A 211 -3.90 28.21 -1.66
CA GLN A 211 -3.48 29.28 -0.76
C GLN A 211 -2.92 28.73 0.57
N LEU A 212 -3.42 27.59 1.05
CA LEU A 212 -2.89 26.93 2.25
C LEU A 212 -1.43 26.51 2.04
N LEU A 213 -1.12 25.91 0.89
CA LEU A 213 0.25 25.53 0.56
C LEU A 213 1.15 26.76 0.38
N ALA A 214 0.63 27.82 -0.26
CA ALA A 214 1.39 29.05 -0.49
C ALA A 214 1.82 29.75 0.81
N LEU A 215 1.06 29.60 1.90
CA LEU A 215 1.41 30.13 3.21
C LEU A 215 2.68 29.51 3.76
N VAL A 216 2.72 28.18 3.82
CA VAL A 216 3.83 27.45 4.44
C VAL A 216 5.05 27.35 3.53
N LYS A 217 4.88 27.32 2.19
CA LYS A 217 5.99 27.19 1.24
C LYS A 217 6.99 28.36 1.30
N LYS A 218 6.54 29.54 1.76
CA LYS A 218 7.38 30.73 1.95
C LYS A 218 7.91 30.88 3.37
N ALA A 219 7.43 30.06 4.31
CA ALA A 219 7.75 30.19 5.71
C ALA A 219 9.13 29.58 6.02
N THR A 220 9.84 30.14 6.99
CA THR A 220 11.14 29.60 7.42
C THR A 220 10.96 28.48 8.45
N GLY A 221 11.83 27.48 8.43
CA GLY A 221 11.81 26.37 9.38
C GLY A 221 10.70 25.33 9.16
N VAL A 222 10.08 25.34 7.97
CA VAL A 222 9.20 24.25 7.51
C VAL A 222 10.00 23.12 6.90
N ASP A 223 9.42 21.92 6.90
CA ASP A 223 9.95 20.77 6.19
C ASP A 223 9.55 20.82 4.71
N PRO A 224 10.51 20.79 3.77
CA PRO A 224 10.22 20.69 2.35
C PRO A 224 9.38 19.47 1.97
N ALA A 225 9.51 18.35 2.71
CA ALA A 225 8.75 17.13 2.42
C ALA A 225 7.23 17.36 2.50
N TYR A 226 6.78 18.13 3.51
CA TYR A 226 5.37 18.43 3.75
C TYR A 226 4.80 19.54 2.86
N THR A 227 5.67 20.30 2.20
CA THR A 227 5.28 21.49 1.43
C THR A 227 5.54 21.34 -0.07
N SER A 228 5.81 20.11 -0.51
CA SER A 228 5.93 19.70 -1.91
C SER A 228 4.61 19.90 -2.65
N GLU A 229 3.53 19.32 -2.12
CA GLU A 229 2.18 19.35 -2.69
C GLU A 229 1.10 19.58 -1.63
N VAL A 230 -0.03 20.15 -2.05
CA VAL A 230 -1.15 20.45 -1.15
C VAL A 230 -1.78 19.19 -0.55
N HIS A 231 -1.82 18.09 -1.31
CA HIS A 231 -2.38 16.84 -0.82
C HIS A 231 -1.51 16.24 0.30
N VAL A 232 -0.17 16.29 0.17
CA VAL A 232 0.77 15.83 1.21
C VAL A 232 0.56 16.62 2.51
N LEU A 233 0.52 17.95 2.42
CA LEU A 233 0.23 18.83 3.55
C LEU A 233 -1.03 18.40 4.32
N ILE A 234 -2.13 18.19 3.58
CA ILE A 234 -3.43 17.87 4.17
C ILE A 234 -3.42 16.47 4.77
N THR A 235 -2.94 15.46 4.03
CA THR A 235 -2.88 14.08 4.50
C THR A 235 -2.01 13.98 5.75
N GLU A 236 -0.80 14.51 5.73
CA GLU A 236 0.11 14.45 6.88
C GLU A 236 -0.47 15.16 8.10
N SER A 237 -1.08 16.33 7.91
CA SER A 237 -1.77 17.05 8.98
C SER A 237 -2.86 16.20 9.63
N LEU A 238 -3.64 15.46 8.83
CA LEU A 238 -4.69 14.57 9.30
C LEU A 238 -4.10 13.35 10.01
N ILE A 239 -3.09 12.69 9.42
CA ILE A 239 -2.45 11.49 9.97
C ILE A 239 -1.82 11.80 11.33
N ARG A 240 -1.06 12.89 11.45
CA ARG A 240 -0.47 13.28 12.74
C ARG A 240 -1.51 13.57 13.81
N ALA A 241 -2.61 14.22 13.44
CA ALA A 241 -3.71 14.45 14.35
C ALA A 241 -4.39 13.14 14.79
N LEU A 242 -4.60 12.20 13.87
CA LEU A 242 -5.14 10.87 14.14
C LEU A 242 -4.25 10.07 15.10
N GLU A 243 -2.94 10.04 14.86
CA GLU A 243 -1.98 9.33 15.72
C GLU A 243 -2.06 9.82 17.18
N LEU A 244 -2.06 11.14 17.39
CA LEU A 244 -2.15 11.71 18.74
C LEU A 244 -3.45 11.32 19.48
N ARG A 245 -4.56 11.26 18.74
CA ARG A 245 -5.87 10.88 19.28
C ARG A 245 -5.97 9.38 19.56
N MET A 246 -5.53 8.56 18.60
CA MET A 246 -5.48 7.10 18.71
C MET A 246 -4.62 6.62 19.87
N ASP A 247 -3.47 7.26 20.08
CA ASP A 247 -2.55 6.96 21.18
C ASP A 247 -3.03 7.54 22.51
N ARG A 248 -4.17 8.24 22.53
CA ARG A 248 -4.76 8.90 23.70
C ARG A 248 -3.74 9.76 24.42
N VAL A 249 -2.92 10.48 23.66
CA VAL A 249 -1.89 11.35 24.21
C VAL A 249 -2.57 12.38 25.12
N PRO A 250 -2.08 12.58 26.37
CA PRO A 250 -2.70 13.53 27.29
C PRO A 250 -2.85 14.91 26.65
N PRO A 251 -3.97 15.62 26.83
CA PRO A 251 -4.29 16.83 26.06
C PRO A 251 -3.19 17.90 26.05
N ALA A 252 -2.49 18.11 27.17
CA ALA A 252 -1.36 19.04 27.24
C ALA A 252 -0.21 18.64 26.29
N ARG A 253 0.22 17.37 26.34
CA ARG A 253 1.30 16.85 25.48
C ARG A 253 0.87 16.76 24.02
N ALA A 254 -0.41 16.47 23.77
CA ALA A 254 -0.96 16.45 22.43
C ALA A 254 -0.92 17.84 21.81
N ARG A 255 -1.24 18.90 22.57
CA ARG A 255 -1.11 20.29 22.11
C ARG A 255 0.33 20.67 21.78
N ASP A 256 1.30 20.29 22.62
CA ASP A 256 2.72 20.51 22.32
C ASP A 256 3.13 19.82 21.00
N SER A 257 2.65 18.60 20.78
CA SER A 257 2.93 17.83 19.55
C SER A 257 2.26 18.45 18.32
N VAL A 258 1.00 18.90 18.46
CA VAL A 258 0.27 19.64 17.43
C VAL A 258 1.02 20.91 17.04
N ASP A 259 1.54 21.67 18.00
CA ASP A 259 2.31 22.89 17.73
C ASP A 259 3.61 22.58 16.98
N VAL A 260 4.31 21.49 17.35
CA VAL A 260 5.51 21.03 16.63
C VAL A 260 5.18 20.64 15.19
N TYR A 261 4.13 19.85 14.96
CA TYR A 261 3.69 19.46 13.61
C TYR A 261 3.27 20.67 12.79
N TYR A 262 2.45 21.55 13.37
CA TYR A 262 2.03 22.80 12.75
C TYR A 262 3.23 23.64 12.32
N ARG A 263 4.22 23.83 13.21
CA ARG A 263 5.43 24.62 12.93
C ARG A 263 6.31 24.02 11.86
N SER A 264 6.31 22.69 11.72
CA SER A 264 7.02 21.97 10.66
C SER A 264 6.38 22.14 9.27
N GLY A 265 5.23 22.80 9.18
CA GLY A 265 4.53 23.07 7.93
C GLY A 265 3.20 22.33 7.80
N LEU A 266 2.83 21.45 8.73
CA LEU A 266 1.54 20.73 8.70
C LEU A 266 0.40 21.63 9.19
N LEU A 267 0.06 22.61 8.35
CA LEU A 267 -0.82 23.75 8.68
C LEU A 267 -2.18 23.33 9.25
N LEU A 268 -2.74 22.20 8.82
CA LEU A 268 -4.08 21.79 9.23
C LEU A 268 -4.08 20.88 10.46
N THR A 269 -2.93 20.57 11.06
CA THR A 269 -2.86 19.68 12.23
C THR A 269 -3.74 20.16 13.39
N PRO A 270 -3.75 21.47 13.76
CA PRO A 270 -4.64 21.94 14.83
C PRO A 270 -6.13 21.78 14.48
N TYR A 271 -6.50 22.08 13.23
CA TYR A 271 -7.87 21.92 12.75
C TYR A 271 -8.33 20.46 12.84
N PHE A 272 -7.57 19.53 12.26
CA PHE A 272 -7.92 18.11 12.28
C PHE A 272 -7.90 17.56 13.71
N TYR A 273 -6.94 17.95 14.54
CA TYR A 273 -6.90 17.48 15.92
C TYR A 273 -8.15 17.86 16.68
N ASP A 274 -8.65 19.09 16.53
CA ASP A 274 -9.87 19.54 17.20
C ASP A 274 -11.11 18.84 16.61
N GLU A 275 -11.22 18.76 15.27
CA GLU A 275 -12.37 18.16 14.59
C GLU A 275 -12.49 16.64 14.82
N LEU A 276 -11.37 15.96 15.04
CA LEU A 276 -11.37 14.53 15.38
C LEU A 276 -12.08 14.24 16.71
N ALA A 277 -12.23 15.22 17.62
CA ALA A 277 -13.06 15.05 18.81
C ALA A 277 -14.54 14.82 18.45
N ASN A 278 -15.03 15.50 17.40
CA ASN A 278 -16.40 15.32 16.93
C ASN A 278 -16.55 13.98 16.20
N PHE A 279 -15.52 13.58 15.46
CA PHE A 279 -15.47 12.27 14.80
C PHE A 279 -15.58 11.10 15.80
N GLU A 280 -14.86 11.17 16.93
CA GLU A 280 -14.82 10.13 17.97
C GLU A 280 -16.20 9.79 18.60
N VAL A 281 -17.17 10.70 18.48
CA VAL A 281 -18.55 10.51 18.97
C VAL A 281 -19.57 10.33 17.83
N SER A 282 -19.10 10.28 16.59
CA SER A 282 -19.95 10.14 15.40
C SER A 282 -20.05 8.69 14.93
N ASP A 283 -21.15 8.35 14.25
CA ASP A 283 -21.32 7.05 13.60
C ASP A 283 -20.71 7.00 12.18
N LEU A 284 -20.10 8.09 11.73
CA LEU A 284 -19.54 8.20 10.39
C LEU A 284 -18.20 7.48 10.29
N THR A 285 -17.90 6.94 9.12
CA THR A 285 -16.55 6.47 8.80
C THR A 285 -15.57 7.65 8.69
N ILE A 286 -14.25 7.43 8.84
CA ILE A 286 -13.27 8.50 8.59
C ILE A 286 -13.40 9.05 7.16
N ARG A 287 -13.81 8.20 6.21
CA ARG A 287 -13.99 8.56 4.80
C ARG A 287 -15.11 9.58 4.60
N GLU A 288 -16.24 9.35 5.26
CA GLU A 288 -17.39 10.27 5.25
C GLU A 288 -17.11 11.53 6.06
N SER A 289 -16.48 11.36 7.23
CA SER A 289 -16.11 12.46 8.11
C SER A 289 -15.15 13.42 7.42
N PHE A 290 -14.15 12.91 6.70
CA PHE A 290 -13.22 13.75 5.95
C PHE A 290 -13.93 14.63 4.91
N ILE A 291 -14.99 14.16 4.25
CA ILE A 291 -15.75 14.98 3.30
C ILE A 291 -16.35 16.21 4.00
N ASN A 292 -16.87 16.02 5.22
CA ASN A 292 -17.42 17.11 6.03
C ASN A 292 -16.31 18.04 6.51
N MET A 293 -15.21 17.50 7.03
CA MET A 293 -14.02 18.26 7.44
C MET A 293 -13.51 19.12 6.28
N ALA A 294 -13.32 18.52 5.10
CA ALA A 294 -12.83 19.20 3.91
C ALA A 294 -13.69 20.41 3.50
N ARG A 295 -15.02 20.31 3.62
CA ARG A 295 -15.95 21.42 3.31
C ARG A 295 -15.91 22.54 4.35
N GLN A 296 -15.53 22.23 5.59
CA GLN A 296 -15.52 23.17 6.71
C GLN A 296 -14.20 23.92 6.85
N ILE A 297 -13.11 23.44 6.21
CA ILE A 297 -11.83 24.16 6.17
C ILE A 297 -12.03 25.53 5.52
N GLN A 298 -11.73 26.58 6.28
CA GLN A 298 -11.78 27.97 5.82
C GLN A 298 -10.37 28.56 5.76
N VAL A 299 -9.90 28.86 4.55
CA VAL A 299 -8.57 29.44 4.31
C VAL A 299 -8.35 30.73 5.10
N LYS A 300 -9.38 31.57 5.25
CA LYS A 300 -9.28 32.82 6.03
C LYS A 300 -8.98 32.55 7.51
N THR A 301 -9.61 31.54 8.09
CA THR A 301 -9.38 31.14 9.49
C THR A 301 -7.97 30.60 9.68
N GLU A 302 -7.50 29.76 8.75
CA GLU A 302 -6.14 29.20 8.83
C GLU A 302 -5.05 30.24 8.53
N GLN A 303 -5.32 31.21 7.65
CA GLN A 303 -4.47 32.39 7.43
C GLN A 303 -4.33 33.20 8.72
N GLN A 304 -5.44 33.52 9.39
CA GLN A 304 -5.41 34.27 10.64
C GLN A 304 -4.61 33.52 11.72
N ARG A 305 -4.86 32.21 11.87
CA ARG A 305 -4.09 31.36 12.81
C ARG A 305 -2.60 31.36 12.47
N PHE A 306 -2.25 31.31 11.18
CA PHE A 306 -0.87 31.36 10.72
C PHE A 306 -0.18 32.66 11.12
N ASP A 307 -0.80 33.80 10.82
CA ASP A 307 -0.26 35.12 11.13
C ASP A 307 -0.10 35.34 12.64
N GLU A 308 -1.02 34.82 13.46
CA GLU A 308 -1.02 34.98 14.91
C GLU A 308 -0.08 34.02 15.65
N LYS A 309 0.03 32.75 15.21
CA LYS A 309 0.66 31.68 16.00
C LYS A 309 1.87 31.00 15.37
N PHE A 310 1.98 30.97 14.05
CA PHE A 310 2.98 30.12 13.39
C PHE A 310 4.41 30.48 13.82
N TYR A 311 4.74 31.77 13.85
CA TYR A 311 6.07 32.25 14.23
C TYR A 311 6.29 32.37 15.74
N SER A 312 5.24 32.29 16.56
CA SER A 312 5.40 32.24 18.02
C SER A 312 5.85 30.86 18.51
N ILE A 313 5.65 29.81 17.70
CA ILE A 313 6.10 28.46 18.02
C ILE A 313 7.58 28.31 17.60
N PRO A 314 8.48 27.89 18.51
CA PRO A 314 9.89 27.68 18.18
C PRO A 314 10.08 26.61 17.10
N VAL A 315 11.06 26.83 16.21
CA VAL A 315 11.47 25.79 15.26
C VAL A 315 11.95 24.56 16.03
N PRO A 316 11.45 23.36 15.74
CA PRO A 316 11.91 22.13 16.40
C PRO A 316 13.41 21.93 16.22
N GLN A 317 14.18 21.92 17.31
CA GLN A 317 15.64 21.81 17.28
C GLN A 317 16.14 20.41 16.88
N LYS A 318 15.33 19.38 17.14
CA LYS A 318 15.58 18.01 16.71
C LYS A 318 14.56 17.69 15.63
N ALA A 319 15.03 17.24 14.48
CA ALA A 319 14.13 16.57 13.54
C ALA A 319 13.48 15.43 14.30
N LEU A 320 12.15 15.45 14.44
CA LEU A 320 11.41 14.30 14.98
C LEU A 320 11.88 13.05 14.23
N ALA A 321 11.99 11.91 14.90
CA ALA A 321 12.13 10.64 14.19
C ALA A 321 10.94 10.57 13.22
N ARG A 322 11.24 10.66 11.92
CA ARG A 322 10.22 10.80 10.88
C ARG A 322 9.85 9.40 10.43
N PRO A 323 8.60 8.97 10.59
CA PRO A 323 8.05 8.00 9.66
C PRO A 323 8.30 8.51 8.24
N GLU A 324 8.74 7.63 7.36
CA GLU A 324 9.00 7.99 5.97
C GLU A 324 7.66 8.33 5.30
N VAL A 325 7.51 9.60 4.90
CA VAL A 325 6.40 10.03 4.06
C VAL A 325 6.52 9.28 2.74
N PRO A 326 5.49 8.54 2.29
CA PRO A 326 5.54 7.87 1.00
C PRO A 326 5.88 8.90 -0.07
N GLN A 327 6.97 8.69 -0.81
CA GLN A 327 7.27 9.56 -1.94
C GLN A 327 6.08 9.50 -2.92
N PRO A 328 5.56 10.66 -3.38
CA PRO A 328 4.48 10.65 -4.35
C PRO A 328 4.96 9.89 -5.59
N PRO A 329 4.17 8.91 -6.10
CA PRO A 329 4.53 8.25 -7.34
C PRO A 329 4.64 9.30 -8.45
N SER A 330 5.54 9.10 -9.41
CA SER A 330 5.49 9.86 -10.66
C SER A 330 4.08 9.77 -11.24
N GLU A 331 3.54 10.89 -11.75
CA GLU A 331 2.23 10.90 -12.42
C GLU A 331 2.18 9.73 -13.40
N PRO A 332 1.30 8.74 -13.17
CA PRO A 332 1.18 7.64 -14.10
C PRO A 332 0.66 8.17 -15.44
N PRO A 333 1.01 7.51 -16.55
CA PRO A 333 0.24 7.69 -17.76
C PRO A 333 -1.21 7.31 -17.45
N ALA A 334 -2.15 7.92 -18.18
CA ALA A 334 -3.51 7.41 -18.22
C ALA A 334 -3.46 5.90 -18.49
N ASN A 335 -4.07 5.10 -17.61
CA ASN A 335 -4.28 3.69 -17.85
C ASN A 335 -5.79 3.51 -17.96
N PRO A 336 -6.34 3.65 -19.18
CA PRO A 336 -7.77 3.63 -19.38
C PRO A 336 -8.42 2.34 -18.84
N VAL A 337 -7.73 1.20 -18.89
CA VAL A 337 -8.21 -0.06 -18.31
C VAL A 337 -8.44 0.09 -16.83
N ARG A 338 -7.41 0.52 -16.10
CA ARG A 338 -7.48 0.65 -14.64
C ARG A 338 -8.49 1.72 -14.23
N ASP A 339 -8.51 2.85 -14.94
CA ASP A 339 -9.39 3.96 -14.62
C ASP A 339 -10.87 3.57 -14.87
N LEU A 340 -11.15 2.82 -15.94
CA LEU A 340 -12.47 2.24 -16.19
C LEU A 340 -12.85 1.14 -15.19
N LEU A 341 -11.91 0.28 -14.77
CA LEU A 341 -12.18 -0.70 -13.70
C LEU A 341 -12.57 0.01 -12.40
N LYS A 342 -11.84 1.06 -12.01
CA LYS A 342 -12.16 1.89 -10.83
C LYS A 342 -13.51 2.58 -10.96
N GLU A 343 -13.81 3.14 -12.15
CA GLU A 343 -15.11 3.74 -12.43
C GLU A 343 -16.23 2.71 -12.30
N GLY A 344 -16.04 1.51 -12.85
CA GLY A 344 -17.01 0.42 -12.78
C GLY A 344 -17.26 -0.05 -11.34
N GLU A 345 -16.21 -0.20 -10.55
CA GLU A 345 -16.30 -0.55 -9.13
C GLU A 345 -17.00 0.55 -8.31
N ALA A 346 -16.65 1.83 -8.54
CA ALA A 346 -17.29 2.95 -7.86
C ALA A 346 -18.79 3.03 -8.19
N ALA A 347 -19.16 2.81 -9.45
CA ALA A 347 -20.55 2.77 -9.90
C ALA A 347 -21.32 1.59 -9.29
N LEU A 348 -20.71 0.39 -9.24
CA LEU A 348 -21.28 -0.77 -8.54
C LEU A 348 -21.59 -0.47 -7.07
N ASN A 349 -20.64 0.17 -6.37
CA ASN A 349 -20.81 0.54 -4.97
C ASN A 349 -21.89 1.61 -4.76
N ALA A 350 -22.06 2.52 -5.72
CA ALA A 350 -23.12 3.52 -5.73
C ALA A 350 -24.50 2.94 -6.13
N GLY A 351 -24.55 1.68 -6.57
CA GLY A 351 -25.76 1.02 -7.07
C GLY A 351 -26.12 1.38 -8.52
N ASP A 352 -25.26 2.13 -9.21
CA ASP A 352 -25.40 2.50 -10.62
C ASP A 352 -24.88 1.36 -11.52
N ASN A 353 -25.73 0.33 -11.67
CA ASN A 353 -25.39 -0.86 -12.43
C ASN A 353 -25.16 -0.56 -13.92
N GLU A 354 -25.89 0.39 -14.51
CA GLU A 354 -25.76 0.74 -15.94
C GLU A 354 -24.39 1.36 -16.22
N LYS A 355 -23.98 2.33 -15.38
CA LYS A 355 -22.66 2.95 -15.51
C LYS A 355 -21.54 1.94 -15.26
N ALA A 356 -21.72 1.06 -14.28
CA ALA A 356 -20.74 0.02 -14.00
C ALA A 356 -20.57 -0.96 -15.17
N GLU A 357 -21.68 -1.43 -15.72
CA GLU A 357 -21.70 -2.32 -16.88
C GLU A 357 -21.02 -1.68 -18.09
N ALA A 358 -21.31 -0.41 -18.38
CA ALA A 358 -20.66 0.33 -19.46
C ALA A 358 -19.14 0.41 -19.28
N ALA A 359 -18.67 0.68 -18.06
CA ALA A 359 -17.24 0.78 -17.77
C ALA A 359 -16.53 -0.58 -17.95
N PHE A 360 -17.10 -1.68 -17.43
CA PHE A 360 -16.51 -3.01 -17.59
C PHE A 360 -16.55 -3.53 -19.02
N HIS A 361 -17.66 -3.32 -19.76
CA HIS A 361 -17.71 -3.67 -21.18
C HIS A 361 -16.66 -2.91 -21.98
N LYS A 362 -16.44 -1.63 -21.67
CA LYS A 362 -15.41 -0.83 -22.32
C LYS A 362 -14.00 -1.36 -22.08
N VAL A 363 -13.72 -1.86 -20.87
CA VAL A 363 -12.45 -2.58 -20.60
C VAL A 363 -12.31 -3.78 -21.52
N LEU A 364 -13.36 -4.60 -21.62
CA LEU A 364 -13.36 -5.83 -22.43
C LEU A 364 -13.34 -5.56 -23.94
N SER A 365 -13.95 -4.47 -24.42
CA SER A 365 -14.03 -4.17 -25.85
C SER A 365 -12.78 -3.47 -26.36
N ASP A 366 -12.32 -2.45 -25.64
CA ASP A 366 -11.36 -1.47 -26.17
C ASP A 366 -9.91 -1.82 -25.80
N PHE A 367 -9.72 -2.66 -24.77
CA PHE A 367 -8.39 -2.88 -24.21
C PHE A 367 -8.02 -4.35 -23.98
N ASP A 368 -8.73 -5.06 -23.11
CA ASP A 368 -8.38 -6.44 -22.71
C ASP A 368 -9.64 -7.31 -22.64
N ARG A 369 -9.85 -8.09 -23.70
CA ARG A 369 -11.00 -8.99 -23.85
C ARG A 369 -11.06 -10.10 -22.80
N GLU A 370 -9.94 -10.44 -22.18
CA GLU A 370 -9.81 -11.50 -21.18
C GLU A 370 -9.57 -10.95 -19.76
N ASN A 371 -9.89 -9.66 -19.55
CA ASN A 371 -9.70 -9.01 -18.27
C ASN A 371 -10.58 -9.62 -17.17
N GLY A 372 -9.96 -10.39 -16.27
CA GLY A 372 -10.67 -11.11 -15.22
C GLY A 372 -11.41 -10.22 -14.23
N ALA A 373 -10.90 -9.00 -13.94
CA ALA A 373 -11.55 -8.07 -13.03
C ALA A 373 -12.84 -7.48 -13.63
N ALA A 374 -12.82 -7.07 -14.90
CA ALA A 374 -14.01 -6.59 -15.59
C ALA A 374 -15.08 -7.69 -15.72
N MET A 375 -14.68 -8.93 -16.02
CA MET A 375 -15.60 -10.08 -16.05
C MET A 375 -16.22 -10.36 -14.68
N TYR A 376 -15.42 -10.30 -13.61
CA TYR A 376 -15.94 -10.45 -12.26
C TYR A 376 -16.99 -9.37 -11.93
N GLY A 377 -16.73 -8.12 -12.30
CA GLY A 377 -17.68 -7.01 -12.16
C GLY A 377 -19.01 -7.28 -12.89
N LEU A 378 -18.95 -7.67 -14.17
CA LEU A 378 -20.14 -8.02 -14.95
C LEU A 378 -20.90 -9.23 -14.39
N ALA A 379 -20.18 -10.22 -13.86
CA ALA A 379 -20.79 -11.39 -13.21
C ALA A 379 -21.61 -11.00 -11.96
N LEU A 380 -21.11 -10.04 -11.16
CA LEU A 380 -21.83 -9.51 -10.02
C LEU A 380 -23.10 -8.76 -10.44
N ILE A 381 -23.04 -7.97 -11.51
CA ILE A 381 -24.21 -7.26 -12.07
C ILE A 381 -25.26 -8.28 -12.55
N ALA A 382 -24.85 -9.26 -13.35
CA ALA A 382 -25.73 -10.31 -13.83
C ALA A 382 -26.36 -11.11 -12.68
N SER A 383 -25.59 -11.46 -11.65
CA SER A 383 -26.10 -12.15 -10.46
C SER A 383 -27.12 -11.31 -9.69
N LYS A 384 -26.94 -9.98 -9.62
CA LYS A 384 -27.88 -9.06 -8.98
C LYS A 384 -29.18 -8.91 -9.78
N ASN A 385 -29.11 -9.03 -11.11
CA ASN A 385 -30.26 -9.02 -12.01
C ASN A 385 -30.93 -10.41 -12.14
N GLU A 386 -30.51 -11.38 -11.32
CA GLU A 386 -30.97 -12.77 -11.36
C GLU A 386 -30.74 -13.50 -12.70
N ASP A 387 -29.88 -12.96 -13.57
CA ASP A 387 -29.44 -13.60 -14.80
C ASP A 387 -28.32 -14.61 -14.51
N ARG A 388 -28.75 -15.80 -14.06
CA ARG A 388 -27.87 -16.89 -13.66
C ARG A 388 -26.97 -17.38 -14.80
N GLN A 389 -27.49 -17.42 -16.03
CA GLN A 389 -26.76 -17.92 -17.19
C GLN A 389 -25.60 -16.99 -17.54
N THR A 390 -25.86 -15.69 -17.61
CA THR A 390 -24.82 -14.69 -17.90
C THR A 390 -23.82 -14.58 -16.74
N ALA A 391 -24.29 -14.63 -15.50
CA ALA A 391 -23.43 -14.62 -14.33
C ALA A 391 -22.45 -15.81 -14.33
N GLN A 392 -22.94 -17.02 -14.63
CA GLN A 392 -22.10 -18.21 -14.70
C GLN A 392 -20.98 -18.05 -15.75
N GLN A 393 -21.32 -17.59 -16.96
CA GLN A 393 -20.34 -17.40 -18.04
C GLN A 393 -19.24 -16.43 -17.63
N TYR A 394 -19.60 -15.29 -17.03
CA TYR A 394 -18.61 -14.30 -16.62
C TYR A 394 -17.76 -14.76 -15.43
N PHE A 395 -18.34 -15.45 -14.43
CA PHE A 395 -17.53 -16.00 -13.33
C PHE A 395 -16.54 -17.06 -13.82
N GLU A 396 -16.93 -17.94 -14.74
CA GLU A 396 -16.03 -18.94 -15.32
C GLU A 396 -14.89 -18.31 -16.14
N ARG A 397 -15.15 -17.18 -16.80
CA ARG A 397 -14.09 -16.42 -17.50
C ARG A 397 -13.21 -15.64 -16.53
N ALA A 398 -13.78 -15.02 -15.48
CA ALA A 398 -13.03 -14.31 -14.45
C ALA A 398 -11.99 -15.21 -13.74
N ILE A 399 -12.35 -16.47 -13.47
CA ILE A 399 -11.43 -17.45 -12.87
C ILE A 399 -10.21 -17.72 -13.76
N ARG A 400 -10.41 -17.71 -15.08
CA ARG A 400 -9.35 -17.95 -16.08
C ARG A 400 -8.52 -16.71 -16.37
N GLY A 401 -9.06 -15.51 -16.13
CA GLY A 401 -8.36 -14.26 -16.37
C GLY A 401 -7.15 -14.06 -15.46
N ASP A 402 -6.04 -13.62 -16.05
CA ASP A 402 -4.81 -13.32 -15.31
C ASP A 402 -4.96 -12.06 -14.45
N ALA A 403 -5.77 -11.10 -14.91
CA ALA A 403 -6.06 -9.86 -14.20
C ALA A 403 -7.02 -10.01 -13.00
N ALA A 404 -7.60 -11.20 -12.77
CA ALA A 404 -8.41 -11.45 -11.59
C ALA A 404 -7.54 -11.77 -10.37
N GLU A 405 -7.68 -10.99 -9.31
CA GLU A 405 -7.00 -11.24 -8.04
C GLU A 405 -7.47 -12.55 -7.38
N PRO A 406 -6.68 -13.15 -6.48
CA PRO A 406 -7.09 -14.34 -5.72
C PRO A 406 -8.44 -14.18 -5.01
N SER A 407 -8.73 -12.98 -4.50
CA SER A 407 -10.00 -12.59 -3.87
C SER A 407 -11.19 -12.70 -4.85
N MET A 408 -11.02 -12.26 -6.11
CA MET A 408 -12.04 -12.37 -7.15
C MET A 408 -12.25 -13.82 -7.58
N LYS A 409 -11.15 -14.59 -7.69
CA LYS A 409 -11.21 -16.02 -8.07
C LYS A 409 -11.92 -16.86 -7.00
N VAL A 410 -11.64 -16.63 -5.70
CA VAL A 410 -12.33 -17.36 -4.62
C VAL A 410 -13.82 -17.05 -4.59
N TRP A 411 -14.21 -15.79 -4.76
CA TRP A 411 -15.63 -15.42 -4.78
C TRP A 411 -16.35 -15.89 -6.04
N SER A 412 -15.69 -15.88 -7.20
CA SER A 412 -16.23 -16.44 -8.44
C SER A 412 -16.57 -17.92 -8.27
N TYR A 413 -15.68 -18.71 -7.65
CA TYR A 413 -15.98 -20.10 -7.34
C TYR A 413 -17.14 -20.26 -6.36
N ILE A 414 -17.25 -19.42 -5.33
CA ILE A 414 -18.38 -19.46 -4.39
C ILE A 414 -19.70 -19.14 -5.10
N TYR A 415 -19.73 -18.10 -5.95
CA TYR A 415 -20.93 -17.71 -6.68
C TYR A 415 -21.35 -18.78 -7.70
N LEU A 416 -20.42 -19.40 -8.42
CA LEU A 416 -20.71 -20.56 -9.27
C LEU A 416 -21.33 -21.70 -8.46
N GLY A 417 -20.77 -22.01 -7.28
CA GLY A 417 -21.35 -23.00 -6.38
C GLY A 417 -22.81 -22.67 -6.02
N ARG A 418 -23.10 -21.40 -5.71
CA ARG A 418 -24.46 -20.94 -5.38
C ARG A 418 -25.41 -21.03 -6.56
N ILE A 419 -24.95 -20.67 -7.77
CA ILE A 419 -25.75 -20.78 -9.00
C ILE A 419 -26.13 -22.24 -9.24
N PHE A 420 -25.16 -23.17 -9.16
CA PHE A 420 -25.43 -24.60 -9.34
C PHE A 420 -26.33 -25.19 -8.25
N ASP A 421 -26.24 -24.72 -7.00
CA ASP A 421 -27.19 -25.12 -5.96
C ASP A 421 -28.62 -24.67 -6.29
N LEU A 422 -28.80 -23.44 -6.80
CA LEU A 422 -30.12 -22.93 -7.22
C LEU A 422 -30.68 -23.65 -8.46
N GLU A 423 -29.80 -24.23 -9.29
CA GLU A 423 -30.16 -25.08 -10.44
C GLU A 423 -30.34 -26.56 -10.06
N CYS A 424 -30.33 -26.86 -8.76
CA CYS A 424 -30.44 -28.21 -8.21
C CYS A 424 -29.33 -29.17 -8.66
N ASN A 425 -28.17 -28.65 -9.07
CA ASN A 425 -26.99 -29.42 -9.44
C ASN A 425 -25.95 -29.42 -8.31
N ARG A 426 -26.30 -30.15 -7.25
CA ARG A 426 -25.50 -30.17 -6.00
C ARG A 426 -24.08 -30.68 -6.20
N GLY A 427 -23.88 -31.66 -7.07
CA GLY A 427 -22.55 -32.23 -7.33
C GLY A 427 -21.57 -31.17 -7.83
N ARG A 428 -21.98 -30.43 -8.86
CA ARG A 428 -21.21 -29.30 -9.41
C ARG A 428 -21.03 -28.18 -8.40
N ALA A 429 -22.05 -27.87 -7.60
CA ALA A 429 -21.96 -26.84 -6.59
C ALA A 429 -20.85 -27.13 -5.56
N VAL A 430 -20.80 -28.36 -5.05
CA VAL A 430 -19.79 -28.80 -4.08
C VAL A 430 -18.38 -28.76 -4.67
N GLU A 431 -18.20 -29.14 -5.93
CA GLU A 431 -16.89 -29.04 -6.61
C GLU A 431 -16.36 -27.61 -6.60
N TYR A 432 -17.20 -26.63 -6.95
CA TYR A 432 -16.80 -25.22 -6.96
C TYR A 432 -16.50 -24.69 -5.56
N TYR A 433 -17.28 -25.05 -4.54
CA TYR A 433 -16.95 -24.68 -3.16
C TYR A 433 -15.62 -25.29 -2.69
N GLN A 434 -15.29 -26.51 -3.11
CA GLN A 434 -13.99 -27.12 -2.81
C GLN A 434 -12.85 -26.38 -3.52
N GLN A 435 -13.04 -25.90 -4.75
CA GLN A 435 -12.03 -25.06 -5.42
C GLN A 435 -11.83 -23.73 -4.70
N ALA A 436 -12.90 -23.09 -4.22
CA ALA A 436 -12.78 -21.89 -3.37
C ALA A 436 -11.97 -22.16 -2.10
N ILE A 437 -12.15 -23.32 -1.46
CA ILE A 437 -11.35 -23.71 -0.29
C ILE A 437 -9.87 -23.86 -0.64
N LYS A 438 -9.56 -24.44 -1.82
CA LYS A 438 -8.18 -24.64 -2.28
C LYS A 438 -7.43 -23.33 -2.56
N ILE A 439 -8.13 -22.29 -3.04
CA ILE A 439 -7.51 -20.96 -3.22
C ILE A 439 -6.99 -20.41 -1.88
N GLY A 440 -7.66 -20.72 -0.76
CA GLY A 440 -7.22 -20.33 0.58
C GLY A 440 -7.39 -18.85 0.93
N ASP A 441 -7.72 -17.99 -0.04
CA ASP A 441 -8.05 -16.59 0.19
C ASP A 441 -9.32 -16.47 1.04
N ASN A 442 -9.25 -15.69 2.13
CA ASN A 442 -10.35 -15.53 3.09
C ASN A 442 -10.96 -14.13 3.07
N THR A 443 -10.80 -13.40 1.96
CA THR A 443 -11.40 -12.07 1.79
C THR A 443 -12.91 -12.14 2.01
N ARG A 444 -13.45 -11.28 2.88
CA ARG A 444 -14.88 -11.24 3.24
C ARG A 444 -15.44 -12.57 3.79
N ASN A 445 -14.63 -13.34 4.52
CA ASN A 445 -15.01 -14.67 5.06
C ASN A 445 -15.31 -15.71 3.98
N ALA A 446 -14.67 -15.61 2.81
CA ALA A 446 -14.84 -16.55 1.71
C ALA A 446 -14.63 -18.01 2.12
N GLN A 447 -13.65 -18.31 2.98
CA GLN A 447 -13.39 -19.69 3.42
C GLN A 447 -14.52 -20.24 4.29
N THR A 448 -15.11 -19.40 5.15
CA THR A 448 -16.29 -19.78 5.93
C THR A 448 -17.48 -20.02 5.01
N ALA A 449 -17.72 -19.13 4.04
CA ALA A 449 -18.81 -19.27 3.08
C ALA A 449 -18.67 -20.52 2.20
N ALA A 450 -17.47 -20.83 1.73
CA ALA A 450 -17.19 -22.02 0.93
C ALA A 450 -17.39 -23.31 1.75
N ARG A 451 -16.89 -23.36 2.99
CA ARG A 451 -17.10 -24.51 3.89
C ARG A 451 -18.58 -24.72 4.21
N ALA A 452 -19.32 -23.64 4.48
CA ALA A 452 -20.76 -23.71 4.68
C ALA A 452 -21.47 -24.22 3.42
N GLY A 453 -21.08 -23.73 2.24
CA GLY A 453 -21.59 -24.17 0.94
C GLY A 453 -21.34 -25.65 0.66
N VAL A 454 -20.23 -26.24 1.12
CA VAL A 454 -20.01 -27.71 1.04
C VAL A 454 -20.98 -28.47 1.93
N GLN A 455 -21.29 -27.95 3.13
CA GLN A 455 -22.15 -28.64 4.10
C GLN A 455 -23.63 -28.54 3.76
N LYS A 456 -24.08 -27.38 3.27
CA LYS A 456 -25.50 -27.10 3.00
C LYS A 456 -25.66 -26.37 1.67
N PRO A 457 -26.66 -26.74 0.84
CA PRO A 457 -26.94 -26.01 -0.40
C PRO A 457 -27.35 -24.57 -0.12
N TYR A 458 -26.98 -23.68 -1.03
CA TYR A 458 -27.41 -22.29 -1.04
C TYR A 458 -28.85 -22.13 -1.54
N GLY A 459 -29.68 -21.44 -0.76
CA GLY A 459 -31.09 -21.23 -1.07
C GLY A 459 -31.98 -22.43 -0.72
N ASP A 460 -33.29 -22.20 -0.80
CA ASP A 460 -34.34 -23.21 -0.49
C ASP A 460 -35.00 -23.78 -1.75
N ALA A 461 -34.49 -23.43 -2.94
CA ALA A 461 -35.12 -23.72 -4.23
C ALA A 461 -35.20 -25.23 -4.56
N CYS A 462 -34.34 -26.03 -3.94
CA CYS A 462 -34.15 -27.45 -4.25
C CYS A 462 -34.31 -28.33 -3.01
N LYS A 463 -35.30 -28.02 -2.16
CA LYS A 463 -35.68 -28.86 -1.00
C LYS A 463 -36.22 -30.22 -1.41
#